data_AF-A0A951RGB1-F1
#
_entry.id   AF-A0A951RGB1-F1
#
_cell.length_a   1.000
_cell.length_b   1.000
_cell.length_c   1.000
_cell.angle_alpha   90.00
_cell.angle_beta   90.00
_cell.angle_gamma   90.00
#
_symmetry.space_group_name_H-M   'P 1'
#
loop_
_entity.id
_entity.type
_entity.pdbx_description
1 polymer ?
#
loop_
_entity_poly.entity_id
_entity_poly.type
_entity_poly.pdbx_seq_one_letter_code
_entity_poly.pdbx_strand_id
1 'polypeptide(L)'
;MKPSLLLFILLLNCSAIFVGKAQAEEFLVGNLQITFIDPDRNNRPILTEIYYPVTESGEPAPGSFPLLIFGHGFLMTWSAYENLWTHFVSHGYVMAFPRTEGGFSPNHQDFALDIAFLASAIQVLNDDSDSPLYHTLNSRTAAMGHSMGGGAAILATSYSNHIDVYLGLAPAETNPSAISAAQIITQPALIISGSADDVTPESTHQIPIYEALATESRSLVSITGGGHCYFANFNFYCNLGESGTSGNITLTREEQQQTTADITTPWLDFFLKDNCESWDELQDSLQNSSRITFMQNTIIGKPEIILQGDTLYSTKAYSYQWFMDGEPITGAEEAFLIPEISGNYQVETNYFNACKWMSDALQVEMPTSVSGLTDSDIRVYPNPASEIIFIKMPSHHVFSEVQLLSLNGAIQLNLKIKTGQDFNLNVSALQPGYYILQFFGEGKEIVRKVMVK
;
A
#
# COMPACT_ATOMS: atom_id res chain seq x y z
N MET A 1 40.93 51.67 -46.62
CA MET A 1 40.78 50.29 -46.11
C MET A 1 40.89 50.33 -44.59
N LYS A 2 39.73 50.26 -43.92
CA LYS A 2 39.53 50.12 -42.47
C LYS A 2 38.26 49.26 -42.30
N PRO A 3 38.21 48.31 -41.36
CA PRO A 3 37.18 47.27 -41.33
C PRO A 3 35.92 47.75 -40.60
N SER A 4 34.74 47.37 -41.10
CA SER A 4 33.48 47.54 -40.36
C SER A 4 33.28 46.36 -39.41
N LEU A 5 33.21 46.65 -38.12
CA LEU A 5 32.90 45.72 -37.05
C LEU A 5 31.39 45.37 -37.12
N LEU A 6 31.05 44.14 -37.52
CA LEU A 6 29.67 43.64 -37.47
C LEU A 6 29.43 43.06 -36.06
N LEU A 7 28.52 43.68 -35.32
CA LEU A 7 28.10 43.26 -33.98
C LEU A 7 27.17 42.05 -34.11
N PHE A 8 27.60 40.87 -33.66
CA PHE A 8 26.76 39.67 -33.57
C PHE A 8 25.93 39.74 -32.28
N ILE A 9 24.63 39.99 -32.40
CA ILE A 9 23.67 39.83 -31.30
C ILE A 9 23.31 38.34 -31.23
N LEU A 10 23.79 37.66 -30.20
CA LEU A 10 23.43 36.27 -29.90
C LEU A 10 22.02 36.27 -29.28
N LEU A 11 20.99 36.00 -30.10
CA LEU A 11 19.64 35.71 -29.60
C LEU A 11 19.66 34.30 -28.99
N LEU A 12 19.67 34.20 -27.66
CA LEU A 12 19.36 32.95 -26.96
C LEU A 12 17.89 32.63 -27.20
N ASN A 13 17.62 31.71 -28.14
CA ASN A 13 16.33 31.02 -28.21
C ASN A 13 16.25 30.06 -27.02
N CYS A 14 15.55 30.48 -25.97
CA CYS A 14 15.13 29.60 -24.90
C CYS A 14 13.95 28.76 -25.42
N SER A 15 14.25 27.64 -26.08
CA SER A 15 13.25 26.64 -26.44
C SER A 15 12.84 25.90 -25.17
N ALA A 16 11.72 26.31 -24.56
CA ALA A 16 11.05 25.49 -23.56
C ALA A 16 10.67 24.17 -24.24
N ILE A 17 11.33 23.08 -23.84
CA ILE A 17 10.93 21.73 -24.21
C ILE A 17 9.66 21.44 -23.43
N PHE A 18 8.50 21.68 -24.04
CA PHE A 18 7.26 21.06 -23.59
C PHE A 18 7.39 19.57 -23.89
N VAL A 19 7.69 18.78 -22.87
CA VAL A 19 7.42 17.34 -22.89
C VAL A 19 5.90 17.23 -22.81
N GLY A 20 5.23 17.15 -23.96
CA GLY A 20 3.83 16.73 -24.00
C GLY A 20 3.78 15.30 -23.49
N LYS A 21 3.03 15.05 -22.40
CA LYS A 21 2.59 13.68 -22.09
C LYS A 21 1.89 13.17 -23.35
N ALA A 22 2.39 12.10 -23.95
CA ALA A 22 1.67 11.40 -25.00
C ALA A 22 0.36 10.93 -24.37
N GLN A 23 -0.77 11.47 -24.83
CA GLN A 23 -2.08 10.95 -24.44
C GLN A 23 -2.16 9.55 -25.05
N ALA A 24 -2.25 8.52 -24.22
CA ALA A 24 -2.49 7.17 -24.69
C ALA A 24 -3.81 7.18 -25.49
N GLU A 25 -3.78 6.60 -26.69
CA GLU A 25 -4.97 6.50 -27.54
C GLU A 25 -5.95 5.53 -26.86
N GLU A 26 -7.16 5.99 -26.56
CA GLU A 26 -8.18 5.17 -25.91
C GLU A 26 -8.63 4.04 -26.84
N PHE A 27 -8.84 2.85 -26.28
CA PHE A 27 -9.32 1.71 -27.07
C PHE A 27 -10.80 1.85 -27.42
N LEU A 28 -11.19 1.30 -28.57
CA LEU A 28 -12.61 1.09 -28.88
C LEU A 28 -13.13 -0.14 -28.14
N VAL A 29 -14.46 -0.25 -28.02
CA VAL A 29 -15.12 -1.34 -27.28
C VAL A 29 -15.65 -2.39 -28.27
N GLY A 30 -15.09 -3.60 -28.18
CA GLY A 30 -15.67 -4.81 -28.76
C GLY A 30 -16.56 -5.53 -27.74
N ASN A 31 -17.41 -6.44 -28.22
CA ASN A 31 -18.27 -7.25 -27.34
C ASN A 31 -18.47 -8.67 -27.87
N LEU A 32 -18.69 -9.61 -26.95
CA LEU A 32 -19.10 -10.99 -27.24
C LEU A 32 -20.00 -11.52 -26.13
N GLN A 33 -20.76 -12.58 -26.43
CA GLN A 33 -21.67 -13.23 -25.49
C GLN A 33 -21.34 -14.73 -25.42
N ILE A 34 -21.15 -15.24 -24.21
CA ILE A 34 -20.84 -16.66 -23.96
C ILE A 34 -21.74 -17.18 -22.84
N THR A 35 -22.21 -18.42 -22.97
CA THR A 35 -22.80 -19.16 -21.84
C THR A 35 -21.76 -20.11 -21.28
N PHE A 36 -21.24 -19.81 -20.09
CA PHE A 36 -20.34 -20.71 -19.38
C PHE A 36 -21.16 -21.74 -18.61
N ILE A 37 -20.65 -22.97 -18.50
CA ILE A 37 -21.30 -24.05 -17.78
C ILE A 37 -20.46 -24.37 -16.55
N ASP A 38 -21.02 -24.16 -15.36
CA ASP A 38 -20.40 -24.56 -14.10
C ASP A 38 -20.76 -26.02 -13.79
N PRO A 39 -19.82 -26.97 -14.00
CA PRO A 39 -20.11 -28.39 -13.85
C PRO A 39 -20.34 -28.78 -12.38
N ASP A 40 -19.74 -28.06 -11.44
CA ASP A 40 -19.78 -28.38 -10.01
C ASP A 40 -21.11 -27.98 -9.37
N ARG A 41 -21.88 -27.11 -10.03
CA ARG A 41 -23.23 -26.69 -9.62
C ARG A 41 -24.32 -27.24 -10.54
N ASN A 42 -24.25 -28.54 -10.83
CA ASN A 42 -25.23 -29.27 -11.68
C ASN A 42 -25.31 -28.72 -13.11
N ASN A 43 -24.17 -28.42 -13.72
CA ASN A 43 -24.08 -27.79 -15.06
C ASN A 43 -24.88 -26.48 -15.13
N ARG A 44 -24.75 -25.64 -14.10
CA ARG A 44 -25.45 -24.35 -14.04
C ARG A 44 -25.00 -23.48 -15.21
N PRO A 45 -25.92 -23.02 -16.08
CA PRO A 45 -25.59 -22.12 -17.18
C PRO A 45 -25.48 -20.68 -16.68
N ILE A 46 -24.40 -20.01 -17.06
CA ILE A 46 -24.10 -18.63 -16.71
C ILE A 46 -23.90 -17.87 -18.02
N LEU A 47 -24.99 -17.24 -18.49
CA LEU A 47 -24.93 -16.35 -19.65
C LEU A 47 -24.21 -15.06 -19.24
N THR A 48 -23.18 -14.70 -20.00
CA THR A 48 -22.29 -13.58 -19.69
C THR A 48 -22.05 -12.72 -20.94
N GLU A 49 -22.17 -11.42 -20.76
CA GLU A 49 -21.76 -10.41 -21.76
C GLU A 49 -20.33 -9.98 -21.45
N ILE A 50 -19.46 -9.97 -22.44
CA ILE A 50 -18.05 -9.60 -22.28
C ILE A 50 -17.73 -8.47 -23.23
N TYR A 51 -17.09 -7.42 -22.70
CA TYR A 51 -16.64 -6.25 -23.43
C TYR A 51 -15.12 -6.16 -23.32
N TYR A 52 -14.43 -5.89 -24.43
CA TYR A 52 -12.98 -5.97 -24.50
C TYR A 52 -12.39 -4.95 -25.47
N PRO A 53 -11.11 -4.54 -25.29
CA PRO A 53 -10.48 -3.53 -26.13
C PRO A 53 -10.32 -4.01 -27.58
N VAL A 54 -10.70 -3.18 -28.55
CA VAL A 54 -10.49 -3.41 -29.99
C VAL A 54 -9.83 -2.20 -30.65
N THR A 55 -9.13 -2.47 -31.74
CA THR A 55 -8.55 -1.44 -32.62
C THR A 55 -9.62 -0.78 -33.49
N GLU A 56 -9.28 0.31 -34.19
CA GLU A 56 -10.16 0.93 -35.20
C GLU A 56 -10.63 -0.03 -36.30
N SER A 57 -9.85 -1.09 -36.56
CA SER A 57 -10.21 -2.13 -37.53
C SER A 57 -11.24 -3.15 -37.02
N GLY A 58 -11.60 -3.10 -35.73
CA GLY A 58 -12.51 -4.03 -35.08
C GLY A 58 -11.84 -5.31 -34.55
N GLU A 59 -10.54 -5.50 -34.82
CA GLU A 59 -9.76 -6.62 -34.29
C GLU A 59 -9.39 -6.39 -32.81
N PRO A 60 -9.27 -7.47 -31.99
CA PRO A 60 -8.80 -7.37 -30.61
C PRO A 60 -7.53 -6.53 -30.50
N ALA A 61 -7.51 -5.59 -29.54
CA ALA A 61 -6.36 -4.72 -29.37
C ALA A 61 -5.15 -5.51 -28.83
N PRO A 62 -3.92 -5.23 -29.31
CA PRO A 62 -2.74 -5.86 -28.77
C PRO A 62 -2.51 -5.42 -27.32
N GLY A 63 -2.31 -6.38 -26.42
CA GLY A 63 -2.07 -6.10 -25.00
C GLY A 63 -2.51 -7.27 -24.12
N SER A 64 -2.21 -7.18 -22.83
CA SER A 64 -2.69 -8.13 -21.83
C SER A 64 -3.45 -7.35 -20.75
N PHE A 65 -4.77 -7.40 -20.82
CA PHE A 65 -5.66 -6.57 -20.03
C PHE A 65 -6.21 -7.35 -18.84
N PRO A 66 -6.33 -6.73 -17.65
CA PRO A 66 -6.95 -7.38 -16.51
C PRO A 66 -8.47 -7.53 -16.69
N LEU A 67 -9.01 -8.55 -16.03
CA LEU A 67 -10.42 -8.91 -16.09
C LEU A 67 -11.21 -8.28 -14.93
N LEU A 68 -12.33 -7.61 -15.21
CA LEU A 68 -13.28 -7.12 -14.22
C LEU A 68 -14.60 -7.89 -14.37
N ILE A 69 -15.00 -8.65 -13.35
CA ILE A 69 -16.29 -9.36 -13.35
C ILE A 69 -17.28 -8.56 -12.51
N PHE A 70 -18.37 -8.12 -13.12
CA PHE A 70 -19.27 -7.14 -12.56
C PHE A 70 -20.64 -7.73 -12.18
N GLY A 71 -20.95 -7.73 -10.87
CA GLY A 71 -22.27 -8.05 -10.35
C GLY A 71 -23.24 -6.87 -10.43
N HIS A 72 -24.38 -7.04 -11.09
CA HIS A 72 -25.42 -6.02 -11.19
C HIS A 72 -26.23 -5.85 -9.89
N GLY A 73 -26.82 -4.66 -9.70
CA GLY A 73 -27.80 -4.37 -8.65
C GLY A 73 -29.15 -5.07 -8.83
N PHE A 74 -29.96 -5.08 -7.78
CA PHE A 74 -31.28 -5.73 -7.77
C PHE A 74 -32.22 -5.14 -8.83
N LEU A 75 -32.84 -6.00 -9.65
CA LEU A 75 -33.72 -5.63 -10.78
C LEU A 75 -33.07 -4.74 -11.86
N MET A 76 -31.74 -4.67 -11.87
CA MET A 76 -30.99 -3.99 -12.92
C MET A 76 -30.50 -5.00 -13.95
N THR A 77 -30.51 -4.59 -15.22
CA THR A 77 -29.88 -5.35 -16.30
C THR A 77 -28.43 -4.91 -16.46
N TRP A 78 -27.57 -5.81 -16.97
CA TRP A 78 -26.19 -5.46 -17.32
C TRP A 78 -26.11 -4.20 -18.18
N SER A 79 -27.06 -4.02 -19.12
CA SER A 79 -27.08 -2.89 -20.04
C SER A 79 -27.20 -1.52 -19.36
N ALA A 80 -27.64 -1.46 -18.10
CA ALA A 80 -27.66 -0.22 -17.34
C ALA A 80 -26.24 0.30 -17.01
N TYR A 81 -25.21 -0.53 -17.12
CA TYR A 81 -23.83 -0.20 -16.74
C TYR A 81 -22.96 0.22 -17.92
N GLU A 82 -23.57 0.78 -18.98
CA GLU A 82 -22.84 1.17 -20.21
C GLU A 82 -21.73 2.17 -19.96
N ASN A 83 -21.96 3.08 -19.00
CA ASN A 83 -20.95 4.00 -18.52
C ASN A 83 -19.70 3.29 -18.00
N LEU A 84 -19.83 2.11 -17.38
CA LEU A 84 -18.70 1.38 -16.80
C LEU A 84 -17.88 0.67 -17.88
N TRP A 85 -18.49 -0.13 -18.76
CA TRP A 85 -17.70 -0.81 -19.79
C TRP A 85 -17.17 0.16 -20.82
N THR A 86 -17.88 1.25 -21.14
CA THR A 86 -17.36 2.29 -22.04
C THR A 86 -16.10 2.92 -21.46
N HIS A 87 -16.10 3.20 -20.15
CA HIS A 87 -14.94 3.77 -19.47
C HIS A 87 -13.80 2.76 -19.32
N PHE A 88 -14.01 1.64 -18.62
CA PHE A 88 -12.91 0.74 -18.30
C PHE A 88 -12.36 0.03 -19.54
N VAL A 89 -13.20 -0.36 -20.50
CA VAL A 89 -12.68 -1.04 -21.70
C VAL A 89 -11.83 -0.09 -22.54
N SER A 90 -12.21 1.19 -22.67
CA SER A 90 -11.38 2.17 -23.37
C SER A 90 -10.03 2.43 -22.67
N HIS A 91 -9.99 2.21 -21.36
CA HIS A 91 -8.78 2.27 -20.54
C HIS A 91 -8.01 0.95 -20.46
N GLY A 92 -8.32 -0.05 -21.30
CA GLY A 92 -7.56 -1.30 -21.35
C GLY A 92 -7.91 -2.28 -20.24
N TYR A 93 -9.20 -2.53 -20.06
CA TYR A 93 -9.74 -3.60 -19.22
C TYR A 93 -10.66 -4.50 -20.05
N VAL A 94 -10.80 -5.76 -19.65
CA VAL A 94 -11.90 -6.63 -20.12
C VAL A 94 -12.97 -6.65 -19.04
N MET A 95 -14.23 -6.38 -19.38
CA MET A 95 -15.34 -6.42 -18.43
C MET A 95 -16.32 -7.55 -18.77
N ALA A 96 -16.72 -8.32 -17.77
CA ALA A 96 -17.67 -9.41 -17.90
C ALA A 96 -18.89 -9.22 -16.98
N PHE A 97 -20.09 -9.42 -17.52
CA PHE A 97 -21.35 -9.21 -16.82
C PHE A 97 -22.20 -10.49 -16.85
N PRO A 98 -22.19 -11.31 -15.77
CA PRO A 98 -23.15 -12.41 -15.64
C PRO A 98 -24.58 -11.86 -15.65
N ARG A 99 -25.48 -12.59 -16.32
CA ARG A 99 -26.91 -12.26 -16.48
C ARG A 99 -27.83 -13.13 -15.61
N THR A 100 -27.25 -13.92 -14.71
CA THR A 100 -27.98 -14.72 -13.73
C THR A 100 -28.52 -13.84 -12.60
N GLU A 101 -29.49 -14.35 -11.83
CA GLU A 101 -30.04 -13.65 -10.65
C GLU A 101 -30.61 -12.23 -10.90
N GLY A 102 -31.02 -11.91 -12.14
CA GLY A 102 -31.67 -10.64 -12.51
C GLY A 102 -33.17 -10.53 -12.17
N GLY A 103 -33.74 -11.51 -11.47
CA GLY A 103 -35.17 -11.59 -11.17
C GLY A 103 -35.62 -10.86 -9.88
N PHE A 104 -36.88 -11.02 -9.50
CA PHE A 104 -37.47 -10.43 -8.27
C PHE A 104 -37.09 -11.14 -6.97
N SER A 105 -36.48 -12.32 -7.06
CA SER A 105 -36.07 -13.12 -5.90
C SER A 105 -34.69 -13.74 -6.18
N PRO A 106 -33.65 -12.89 -6.32
CA PRO A 106 -32.28 -13.34 -6.56
C PRO A 106 -31.76 -14.16 -5.38
N ASN A 107 -30.88 -15.11 -5.65
CA ASN A 107 -30.07 -15.76 -4.64
C ASN A 107 -28.66 -15.15 -4.66
N HIS A 108 -28.32 -14.39 -3.62
CA HIS A 108 -27.02 -13.71 -3.55
C HIS A 108 -25.84 -14.68 -3.49
N GLN A 109 -26.03 -15.87 -2.89
CA GLN A 109 -24.99 -16.90 -2.87
C GLN A 109 -24.74 -17.48 -4.26
N ASP A 110 -25.81 -17.81 -4.99
CA ASP A 110 -25.67 -18.36 -6.34
C ASP A 110 -25.05 -17.32 -7.28
N PHE A 111 -25.40 -16.03 -7.12
CA PHE A 111 -24.80 -14.96 -7.90
C PHE A 111 -23.30 -14.80 -7.60
N ALA A 112 -22.93 -14.83 -6.31
CA ALA A 112 -21.54 -14.77 -5.88
C ALA A 112 -20.72 -15.96 -6.41
N LEU A 113 -21.28 -17.16 -6.38
CA LEU A 113 -20.64 -18.35 -6.96
C LEU A 113 -20.52 -18.26 -8.48
N ASP A 114 -21.47 -17.62 -9.18
CA ASP A 114 -21.35 -17.34 -10.62
C ASP A 114 -20.17 -16.39 -10.91
N ILE A 115 -20.06 -15.30 -10.17
CA ILE A 115 -18.94 -14.34 -10.28
C ILE A 115 -17.61 -15.05 -9.98
N ALA A 116 -17.55 -15.84 -8.91
CA ALA A 116 -16.36 -16.59 -8.50
C ALA A 116 -15.90 -17.61 -9.55
N PHE A 117 -16.85 -18.34 -10.15
CA PHE A 117 -16.57 -19.30 -11.21
C PHE A 117 -16.02 -18.61 -12.47
N LEU A 118 -16.65 -17.50 -12.89
CA LEU A 118 -16.22 -16.72 -14.06
C LEU A 118 -14.77 -16.21 -13.94
N ALA A 119 -14.26 -15.95 -12.73
CA ALA A 119 -12.88 -15.51 -12.50
C ALA A 119 -11.84 -16.49 -13.04
N SER A 120 -12.16 -17.78 -13.05
CA SER A 120 -11.30 -18.81 -13.64
C SER A 120 -11.74 -19.19 -15.06
N ALA A 121 -13.04 -19.29 -15.31
CA ALA A 121 -13.56 -19.77 -16.59
C ALA A 121 -13.28 -18.81 -17.76
N ILE A 122 -13.30 -17.50 -17.53
CA ILE A 122 -12.96 -16.51 -18.57
C ILE A 122 -11.47 -16.51 -18.87
N GLN A 123 -10.62 -16.72 -17.87
CA GLN A 123 -9.16 -16.78 -18.06
C GLN A 123 -8.74 -17.90 -19.03
N VAL A 124 -9.50 -19.00 -19.09
CA VAL A 124 -9.27 -20.10 -20.06
C VAL A 124 -9.38 -19.62 -21.52
N LEU A 125 -10.21 -18.61 -21.79
CA LEU A 125 -10.38 -18.05 -23.13
C LEU A 125 -9.12 -17.35 -23.66
N ASN A 126 -8.16 -17.04 -22.79
CA ASN A 126 -6.88 -16.48 -23.17
C ASN A 126 -6.00 -17.46 -23.95
N ASP A 127 -6.19 -18.76 -23.72
CA ASP A 127 -5.42 -19.85 -24.35
C ASP A 127 -6.16 -20.53 -25.52
N ASP A 128 -7.41 -20.14 -25.78
CA ASP A 128 -8.24 -20.68 -26.86
C ASP A 128 -8.04 -19.88 -28.16
N SER A 129 -7.42 -20.48 -29.18
CA SER A 129 -7.13 -19.82 -30.46
C SER A 129 -8.37 -19.42 -31.26
N ASP A 130 -9.54 -20.00 -30.95
CA ASP A 130 -10.82 -19.65 -31.59
C ASP A 130 -11.54 -18.52 -30.84
N SER A 131 -11.05 -18.14 -29.65
CA SER A 131 -11.61 -17.06 -28.83
C SER A 131 -11.13 -15.68 -29.32
N PRO A 132 -12.03 -14.68 -29.39
CA PRO A 132 -11.62 -13.28 -29.57
C PRO A 132 -10.75 -12.72 -28.45
N LEU A 133 -10.63 -13.43 -27.32
CA LEU A 133 -9.79 -13.06 -26.18
C LEU A 133 -8.44 -13.80 -26.15
N TYR A 134 -8.10 -14.55 -27.21
CA TYR A 134 -6.81 -15.24 -27.31
C TYR A 134 -5.64 -14.26 -27.12
N HIS A 135 -4.75 -14.53 -26.15
CA HIS A 135 -3.64 -13.64 -25.74
C HIS A 135 -4.03 -12.20 -25.36
N THR A 136 -5.29 -11.97 -24.98
CA THR A 136 -5.80 -10.63 -24.64
C THR A 136 -5.82 -10.37 -23.13
N LEU A 137 -5.87 -11.40 -22.30
CA LEU A 137 -5.99 -11.27 -20.83
C LEU A 137 -4.64 -11.37 -20.13
N ASN A 138 -4.45 -10.57 -19.08
CA ASN A 138 -3.46 -10.87 -18.06
C ASN A 138 -4.08 -11.75 -16.95
N SER A 139 -3.25 -12.27 -16.04
CA SER A 139 -3.70 -13.19 -14.99
C SER A 139 -4.45 -12.52 -13.83
N ARG A 140 -4.62 -11.19 -13.83
CA ARG A 140 -5.20 -10.44 -12.72
C ARG A 140 -6.69 -10.19 -12.93
N THR A 141 -7.48 -10.43 -11.89
CA THR A 141 -8.94 -10.34 -11.93
C THR A 141 -9.49 -9.56 -10.74
N ALA A 142 -10.45 -8.68 -11.01
CA ALA A 142 -11.27 -8.03 -9.98
C ALA A 142 -12.68 -8.62 -9.93
N ALA A 143 -13.17 -8.84 -8.71
CA ALA A 143 -14.61 -8.94 -8.48
C ALA A 143 -15.15 -7.54 -8.17
N MET A 144 -16.05 -7.07 -9.02
CA MET A 144 -16.67 -5.76 -8.94
C MET A 144 -18.19 -5.89 -8.86
N GLY A 145 -18.88 -4.92 -8.28
CA GLY A 145 -20.34 -4.91 -8.40
C GLY A 145 -21.03 -3.72 -7.77
N HIS A 146 -22.30 -3.53 -8.11
CA HIS A 146 -23.14 -2.46 -7.59
C HIS A 146 -24.27 -2.98 -6.70
N SER A 147 -24.55 -2.32 -5.57
CA SER A 147 -25.68 -2.66 -4.68
C SER A 147 -25.64 -4.14 -4.26
N MET A 148 -26.71 -4.89 -4.48
CA MET A 148 -26.75 -6.36 -4.34
C MET A 148 -25.52 -7.06 -4.95
N GLY A 149 -25.14 -6.67 -6.16
CA GLY A 149 -23.99 -7.26 -6.87
C GLY A 149 -22.65 -6.90 -6.25
N GLY A 150 -22.54 -5.73 -5.61
CA GLY A 150 -21.34 -5.37 -4.83
C GLY A 150 -21.19 -6.24 -3.59
N GLY A 151 -22.30 -6.51 -2.88
CA GLY A 151 -22.32 -7.49 -1.80
C GLY A 151 -21.94 -8.90 -2.29
N ALA A 152 -22.55 -9.35 -3.40
CA ALA A 152 -22.24 -10.65 -4.01
C ALA A 152 -20.76 -10.75 -4.47
N ALA A 153 -20.15 -9.66 -4.93
CA ALA A 153 -18.74 -9.63 -5.31
C ALA A 153 -17.79 -9.86 -4.11
N ILE A 154 -18.16 -9.41 -2.89
CA ILE A 154 -17.41 -9.74 -1.66
C ILE A 154 -17.50 -11.25 -1.38
N LEU A 155 -18.71 -11.81 -1.44
CA LEU A 155 -18.91 -13.25 -1.26
C LEU A 155 -18.09 -14.02 -2.31
N ALA A 156 -18.11 -13.59 -3.56
CA ALA A 156 -17.33 -14.21 -4.64
C ALA A 156 -15.83 -14.22 -4.34
N THR A 157 -15.30 -13.11 -3.82
CA THR A 157 -13.90 -12.99 -3.39
C THR A 157 -13.57 -13.99 -2.28
N SER A 158 -14.53 -14.32 -1.40
CA SER A 158 -14.35 -15.38 -0.39
C SER A 158 -14.41 -16.81 -0.95
N TYR A 159 -14.95 -16.99 -2.15
CA TYR A 159 -15.17 -18.31 -2.77
C TYR A 159 -14.12 -18.68 -3.82
N SER A 160 -13.31 -17.72 -4.29
CA SER A 160 -12.32 -17.95 -5.34
C SER A 160 -10.96 -17.36 -4.98
N ASN A 161 -9.92 -18.16 -5.21
CA ASN A 161 -8.53 -17.73 -5.17
C ASN A 161 -8.06 -17.11 -6.51
N HIS A 162 -8.93 -16.99 -7.51
CA HIS A 162 -8.64 -16.34 -8.80
C HIS A 162 -9.08 -14.86 -8.83
N ILE A 163 -9.44 -14.29 -7.68
CA ILE A 163 -9.78 -12.87 -7.54
C ILE A 163 -8.66 -12.19 -6.77
N ASP A 164 -8.01 -11.22 -7.40
CA ASP A 164 -6.87 -10.48 -6.85
C ASP A 164 -7.31 -9.27 -6.04
N VAL A 165 -8.42 -8.62 -6.44
CA VAL A 165 -8.95 -7.42 -5.78
C VAL A 165 -10.48 -7.38 -5.76
N TYR A 166 -11.02 -6.65 -4.79
CA TYR A 166 -12.46 -6.40 -4.66
C TYR A 166 -12.80 -4.90 -4.85
N LEU A 167 -13.83 -4.59 -5.65
CA LEU A 167 -14.34 -3.24 -5.83
C LEU A 167 -15.88 -3.18 -5.72
N GLY A 168 -16.38 -2.56 -4.65
CA GLY A 168 -17.82 -2.36 -4.44
C GLY A 168 -18.29 -0.95 -4.78
N LEU A 169 -19.35 -0.82 -5.58
CA LEU A 169 -20.10 0.42 -5.79
C LEU A 169 -21.41 0.36 -5.00
N ALA A 170 -21.52 1.17 -3.94
CA ALA A 170 -22.60 1.11 -2.95
C ALA A 170 -22.99 -0.33 -2.58
N PRO A 171 -22.04 -1.21 -2.19
CA PRO A 171 -22.34 -2.62 -1.97
C PRO A 171 -23.36 -2.79 -0.85
N ALA A 172 -24.37 -3.63 -1.09
CA ALA A 172 -25.37 -3.99 -0.11
C ALA A 172 -24.87 -5.08 0.82
N GLU A 173 -25.42 -5.11 2.03
CA GLU A 173 -25.37 -6.29 2.87
C GLU A 173 -26.30 -7.34 2.25
N THR A 174 -25.87 -8.60 2.26
CA THR A 174 -26.52 -9.68 1.53
C THR A 174 -26.91 -10.83 2.45
N ASN A 175 -27.44 -11.89 1.87
CA ASN A 175 -27.71 -13.15 2.56
C ASN A 175 -27.26 -14.27 1.63
N PRO A 176 -26.17 -15.00 1.93
CA PRO A 176 -25.31 -14.90 3.12
C PRO A 176 -24.66 -13.52 3.33
N SER A 177 -24.24 -13.23 4.56
CA SER A 177 -23.78 -11.90 4.97
C SER A 177 -22.49 -11.46 4.26
N ALA A 178 -22.50 -10.28 3.64
CA ALA A 178 -21.30 -9.70 3.02
C ALA A 178 -20.33 -9.17 4.09
N ILE A 179 -20.85 -8.60 5.19
CA ILE A 179 -20.06 -8.21 6.36
C ILE A 179 -19.30 -9.43 6.93
N SER A 180 -19.97 -10.58 7.04
CA SER A 180 -19.31 -11.80 7.53
C SER A 180 -18.28 -12.32 6.53
N ALA A 181 -18.57 -12.29 5.22
CA ALA A 181 -17.62 -12.68 4.19
C ALA A 181 -16.38 -11.78 4.16
N ALA A 182 -16.52 -10.48 4.43
CA ALA A 182 -15.43 -9.51 4.46
C ALA A 182 -14.32 -9.88 5.48
N GLN A 183 -14.66 -10.57 6.58
CA GLN A 183 -13.74 -10.94 7.67
C GLN A 183 -12.59 -11.86 7.26
N ILE A 184 -12.66 -12.47 6.09
CA ILE A 184 -11.60 -13.35 5.57
C ILE A 184 -10.96 -12.82 4.29
N ILE A 185 -11.36 -11.63 3.82
CA ILE A 185 -10.82 -11.04 2.60
C ILE A 185 -9.48 -10.37 2.91
N THR A 186 -8.41 -10.94 2.38
CA THR A 186 -7.04 -10.42 2.49
C THR A 186 -6.59 -9.67 1.23
N GLN A 187 -7.36 -9.74 0.16
CA GLN A 187 -7.15 -9.00 -1.09
C GLN A 187 -7.32 -7.49 -0.86
N PRO A 188 -6.63 -6.64 -1.64
CA PRO A 188 -6.92 -5.21 -1.69
C PRO A 188 -8.40 -4.95 -2.01
N ALA A 189 -8.99 -3.99 -1.29
CA ALA A 189 -10.42 -3.72 -1.35
C ALA A 189 -10.72 -2.23 -1.45
N LEU A 190 -11.58 -1.85 -2.39
CA LEU A 190 -12.11 -0.50 -2.53
C LEU A 190 -13.63 -0.55 -2.46
N ILE A 191 -14.20 0.33 -1.66
CA ILE A 191 -15.64 0.58 -1.64
C ILE A 191 -15.88 2.04 -1.98
N ILE A 192 -16.77 2.29 -2.92
CA ILE A 192 -17.27 3.62 -3.25
C ILE A 192 -18.74 3.68 -2.81
N SER A 193 -19.16 4.73 -2.13
CA SER A 193 -20.55 4.98 -1.72
C SER A 193 -20.99 6.39 -2.09
N GLY A 194 -22.28 6.65 -2.06
CA GLY A 194 -22.85 7.99 -2.15
C GLY A 194 -23.30 8.45 -0.77
N SER A 195 -22.92 9.65 -0.32
CA SER A 195 -23.26 10.13 1.02
C SER A 195 -24.77 10.44 1.19
N ALA A 196 -25.54 10.44 0.11
CA ALA A 196 -26.99 10.61 0.07
C ALA A 196 -27.70 9.32 -0.39
N ASP A 197 -27.03 8.17 -0.32
CA ASP A 197 -27.61 6.85 -0.55
C ASP A 197 -28.43 6.41 0.67
N ASP A 198 -29.76 6.48 0.54
CA ASP A 198 -30.72 5.96 1.53
C ASP A 198 -31.28 4.57 1.14
N VAL A 199 -30.82 3.98 0.03
CA VAL A 199 -31.22 2.62 -0.41
C VAL A 199 -30.36 1.57 0.29
N THR A 200 -29.05 1.79 0.31
CA THR A 200 -28.08 1.04 1.11
C THR A 200 -27.26 2.01 1.97
N PRO A 201 -27.83 2.53 3.07
CA PRO A 201 -27.15 3.49 3.92
C PRO A 201 -25.77 3.02 4.41
N GLU A 202 -24.78 3.92 4.36
CA GLU A 202 -23.39 3.65 4.75
C GLU A 202 -23.26 3.00 6.12
N SER A 203 -24.01 3.52 7.09
CA SER A 203 -23.98 3.06 8.48
C SER A 203 -24.39 1.58 8.68
N THR A 204 -25.17 1.01 7.75
CA THR A 204 -25.68 -0.37 7.86
C THR A 204 -25.13 -1.29 6.78
N HIS A 205 -24.41 -0.77 5.79
CA HIS A 205 -23.89 -1.52 4.67
C HIS A 205 -22.38 -1.31 4.47
N GLN A 206 -21.98 -0.19 3.87
CA GLN A 206 -20.59 -0.03 3.41
C GLN A 206 -19.58 0.14 4.54
N ILE A 207 -19.93 0.86 5.62
CA ILE A 207 -19.04 1.01 6.78
C ILE A 207 -18.82 -0.32 7.50
N PRO A 208 -19.87 -1.09 7.89
CA PRO A 208 -19.66 -2.41 8.50
C PRO A 208 -18.89 -3.39 7.62
N ILE A 209 -19.11 -3.37 6.30
CA ILE A 209 -18.34 -4.17 5.34
C ILE A 209 -16.88 -3.74 5.38
N TYR A 210 -16.59 -2.44 5.26
CA TYR A 210 -15.24 -1.89 5.27
C TYR A 210 -14.49 -2.28 6.55
N GLU A 211 -15.12 -2.08 7.72
CA GLU A 211 -14.52 -2.36 9.02
C GLU A 211 -14.24 -3.85 9.24
N ALA A 212 -15.06 -4.73 8.66
CA ALA A 212 -14.88 -6.17 8.74
C ALA A 212 -13.74 -6.71 7.87
N LEU A 213 -13.31 -6.01 6.81
CA LEU A 213 -12.25 -6.47 5.91
C LEU A 213 -10.95 -6.85 6.66
N ALA A 214 -10.40 -8.04 6.38
CA ALA A 214 -9.18 -8.52 7.03
C ALA A 214 -7.89 -7.88 6.47
N THR A 215 -7.96 -7.32 5.26
CA THR A 215 -6.82 -6.72 4.56
C THR A 215 -6.31 -5.44 5.21
N GLU A 216 -4.99 -5.26 5.18
CA GLU A 216 -4.32 -4.00 5.52
C GLU A 216 -4.26 -3.04 4.31
N SER A 217 -4.94 -3.34 3.21
CA SER A 217 -5.09 -2.47 2.03
C SER A 217 -6.57 -2.32 1.67
N ARG A 218 -7.25 -1.42 2.39
CA ARG A 218 -8.67 -1.13 2.22
C ARG A 218 -8.95 0.37 2.20
N SER A 219 -9.88 0.78 1.35
CA SER A 219 -10.42 2.13 1.32
C SER A 219 -11.95 2.12 1.21
N LEU A 220 -12.61 3.02 1.93
CA LEU A 220 -13.99 3.43 1.70
C LEU A 220 -13.99 4.90 1.28
N VAL A 221 -14.55 5.20 0.12
CA VAL A 221 -14.69 6.56 -0.40
C VAL A 221 -16.16 6.90 -0.55
N SER A 222 -16.62 7.91 0.17
CA SER A 222 -17.99 8.41 0.13
C SER A 222 -18.06 9.66 -0.74
N ILE A 223 -18.81 9.60 -1.84
CA ILE A 223 -19.03 10.72 -2.76
C ILE A 223 -20.06 11.67 -2.13
N THR A 224 -19.63 12.88 -1.78
CA THR A 224 -20.44 13.88 -1.11
C THR A 224 -21.63 14.31 -1.98
N GLY A 225 -22.84 14.07 -1.49
CA GLY A 225 -24.09 14.36 -2.20
C GLY A 225 -24.44 13.38 -3.32
N GLY A 226 -23.70 12.28 -3.46
CA GLY A 226 -23.97 11.20 -4.40
C GLY A 226 -25.08 10.27 -3.93
N GLY A 227 -25.82 9.71 -4.88
CA GLY A 227 -26.91 8.74 -4.63
C GLY A 227 -26.48 7.28 -4.81
N HIS A 228 -27.44 6.38 -4.64
CA HIS A 228 -27.29 4.94 -4.84
C HIS A 228 -27.18 4.58 -6.33
N CYS A 229 -28.17 4.97 -7.14
CA CYS A 229 -28.33 4.45 -8.50
C CYS A 229 -27.42 5.14 -9.52
N TYR A 230 -26.73 6.20 -9.13
CA TYR A 230 -25.99 7.09 -10.03
C TYR A 230 -24.65 6.47 -10.49
N PHE A 231 -24.25 5.33 -9.94
CA PHE A 231 -23.13 4.51 -10.44
C PHE A 231 -23.41 3.84 -11.80
N ALA A 232 -24.67 3.75 -12.22
CA ALA A 232 -25.11 3.21 -13.51
C ALA A 232 -25.74 4.30 -14.37
N ASN A 233 -26.10 4.01 -15.62
CA ASN A 233 -27.05 4.81 -16.39
C ASN A 233 -28.48 4.68 -15.81
N PHE A 234 -29.38 5.54 -16.27
CA PHE A 234 -30.76 5.57 -15.77
C PHE A 234 -31.42 4.19 -15.89
N ASN A 235 -31.96 3.69 -14.78
CA ASN A 235 -32.72 2.45 -14.73
C ASN A 235 -33.99 2.69 -13.93
N PHE A 236 -35.16 2.44 -14.54
CA PHE A 236 -36.45 2.76 -13.92
C PHE A 236 -36.62 2.15 -12.52
N TYR A 237 -36.27 0.87 -12.32
CA TYR A 237 -36.48 0.19 -11.03
C TYR A 237 -35.55 0.73 -9.94
N CYS A 238 -34.27 0.95 -10.26
CA CYS A 238 -33.34 1.53 -9.32
C CYS A 238 -33.77 2.95 -8.94
N ASN A 239 -34.00 3.81 -9.95
CA ASN A 239 -34.40 5.20 -9.73
C ASN A 239 -35.74 5.33 -8.99
N LEU A 240 -36.68 4.42 -9.20
CA LEU A 240 -37.94 4.39 -8.46
C LEU A 240 -37.71 4.06 -6.98
N GLY A 241 -36.85 3.08 -6.67
CA GLY A 241 -36.47 2.75 -5.29
C GLY A 241 -35.73 3.89 -4.60
N GLU A 242 -34.79 4.52 -5.31
CA GLU A 242 -34.01 5.67 -4.83
C GLU A 242 -34.89 6.91 -4.60
N SER A 243 -35.79 7.25 -5.52
CA SER A 243 -36.69 8.41 -5.36
C SER A 243 -37.66 8.25 -4.19
N GLY A 244 -37.94 7.02 -3.77
CA GLY A 244 -38.79 6.71 -2.63
C GLY A 244 -38.07 6.74 -1.27
N THR A 245 -36.74 6.81 -1.27
CA THR A 245 -35.90 6.65 -0.07
C THR A 245 -34.93 7.81 0.11
N SER A 246 -34.23 8.21 -0.96
CA SER A 246 -33.17 9.20 -0.98
C SER A 246 -33.71 10.61 -1.23
N GLY A 247 -33.62 11.47 -0.22
CA GLY A 247 -34.19 12.83 -0.26
C GLY A 247 -33.20 13.96 -0.60
N ASN A 248 -31.89 13.69 -0.55
CA ASN A 248 -30.86 14.72 -0.49
C ASN A 248 -29.73 14.56 -1.52
N ILE A 249 -29.98 13.85 -2.63
CA ILE A 249 -29.00 13.74 -3.72
C ILE A 249 -28.82 15.11 -4.35
N THR A 250 -27.59 15.64 -4.32
CA THR A 250 -27.26 16.98 -4.85
C THR A 250 -26.43 16.94 -6.12
N LEU A 251 -25.78 15.81 -6.42
CA LEU A 251 -25.00 15.64 -7.64
C LEU A 251 -25.88 15.23 -8.82
N THR A 252 -25.42 15.56 -10.01
CA THR A 252 -25.88 14.90 -11.23
C THR A 252 -25.25 13.50 -11.35
N ARG A 253 -25.87 12.66 -12.19
CA ARG A 253 -25.36 11.31 -12.49
C ARG A 253 -23.96 11.35 -13.11
N GLU A 254 -23.76 12.27 -14.05
CA GLU A 254 -22.47 12.45 -14.73
C GLU A 254 -21.36 12.85 -13.74
N GLU A 255 -21.63 13.80 -12.83
CA GLU A 255 -20.65 14.20 -11.81
C GLU A 255 -20.26 13.05 -10.86
N GLN A 256 -21.23 12.21 -10.46
CA GLN A 256 -20.95 11.05 -9.63
C GLN A 256 -20.18 9.97 -10.40
N GLN A 257 -20.54 9.70 -11.66
CA GLN A 257 -19.82 8.74 -12.50
C GLN A 257 -18.39 9.19 -12.76
N GLN A 258 -18.17 10.47 -13.06
CA GLN A 258 -16.83 11.04 -13.22
C GLN A 258 -16.01 10.90 -11.92
N THR A 259 -16.60 11.27 -10.78
CA THR A 259 -15.91 11.14 -9.49
C THR A 259 -15.61 9.68 -9.16
N THR A 260 -16.49 8.75 -9.54
CA THR A 260 -16.24 7.31 -9.40
C THR A 260 -15.04 6.88 -10.26
N ALA A 261 -14.99 7.31 -11.53
CA ALA A 261 -13.91 7.00 -12.45
C ALA A 261 -12.55 7.56 -11.97
N ASP A 262 -12.53 8.80 -11.47
CA ASP A 262 -11.33 9.48 -10.96
C ASP A 262 -10.67 8.74 -9.78
N ILE A 263 -11.46 7.97 -9.01
CA ILE A 263 -10.95 7.18 -7.89
C ILE A 263 -10.66 5.72 -8.30
N THR A 264 -11.59 5.10 -9.01
CA THR A 264 -11.52 3.67 -9.32
C THR A 264 -10.46 3.34 -10.36
N THR A 265 -10.24 4.20 -11.35
CA THR A 265 -9.26 3.97 -12.42
C THR A 265 -7.83 3.90 -11.89
N PRO A 266 -7.29 4.91 -11.18
CA PRO A 266 -5.93 4.82 -10.66
C PRO A 266 -5.76 3.69 -9.64
N TRP A 267 -6.80 3.37 -8.85
CA TRP A 267 -6.76 2.24 -7.93
C TRP A 267 -6.65 0.89 -8.66
N LEU A 268 -7.46 0.67 -9.69
CA LEU A 268 -7.39 -0.56 -10.50
C LEU A 268 -6.07 -0.63 -11.28
N ASP A 269 -5.59 0.48 -11.84
CA ASP A 269 -4.34 0.51 -12.60
C ASP A 269 -3.15 0.10 -11.72
N PHE A 270 -3.12 0.58 -10.48
CA PHE A 270 -2.08 0.20 -9.52
C PHE A 270 -2.09 -1.29 -9.21
N PHE A 271 -3.26 -1.87 -8.87
CA PHE A 271 -3.33 -3.27 -8.44
C PHE A 271 -3.36 -4.30 -9.59
N LEU A 272 -3.86 -3.92 -10.76
CA LEU A 272 -4.14 -4.84 -11.87
C LEU A 272 -3.26 -4.63 -13.10
N LYS A 273 -2.55 -3.50 -13.20
CA LYS A 273 -1.62 -3.22 -14.31
C LYS A 273 -0.20 -2.93 -13.86
N ASP A 274 0.06 -3.02 -12.55
CA ASP A 274 1.36 -2.72 -11.95
C ASP A 274 1.84 -1.29 -12.26
N ASN A 275 0.90 -0.34 -12.42
CA ASN A 275 1.21 1.06 -12.66
C ASN A 275 1.48 1.80 -11.35
N CYS A 276 2.76 1.99 -11.01
CA CYS A 276 3.18 2.62 -9.77
C CYS A 276 2.74 4.09 -9.64
N GLU A 277 2.74 4.85 -10.74
CA GLU A 277 2.39 6.28 -10.73
C GLU A 277 0.92 6.49 -10.34
N SER A 278 0.04 5.54 -10.70
CA SER A 278 -1.39 5.61 -10.38
C SER A 278 -1.69 5.58 -8.88
N TRP A 279 -0.79 5.04 -8.04
CA TRP A 279 -0.99 5.15 -6.59
C TRP A 279 -0.90 6.60 -6.11
N ASP A 280 0.08 7.35 -6.61
CA ASP A 280 0.25 8.76 -6.24
C ASP A 280 -0.92 9.61 -6.78
N GLU A 281 -1.43 9.31 -7.97
CA GLU A 281 -2.64 9.92 -8.54
C GLU A 281 -3.89 9.66 -7.67
N LEU A 282 -4.05 8.43 -7.18
CA LEU A 282 -5.12 8.08 -6.24
C LEU A 282 -4.96 8.87 -4.94
N GLN A 283 -3.75 8.90 -4.35
CA GLN A 283 -3.50 9.60 -3.09
C GLN A 283 -3.76 11.10 -3.21
N ASP A 284 -3.35 11.73 -4.32
CA ASP A 284 -3.70 13.13 -4.61
C ASP A 284 -5.22 13.34 -4.66
N SER A 285 -5.93 12.46 -5.38
CA SER A 285 -7.38 12.51 -5.49
C SER A 285 -8.08 12.36 -4.13
N LEU A 286 -7.59 11.46 -3.27
CA LEU A 286 -8.13 11.26 -1.93
C LEU A 286 -7.88 12.46 -1.00
N GLN A 287 -6.67 13.03 -1.03
CA GLN A 287 -6.26 14.06 -0.08
C GLN A 287 -6.75 15.46 -0.46
N ASN A 288 -6.88 15.74 -1.77
CA ASN A 288 -7.13 17.10 -2.26
C ASN A 288 -8.56 17.31 -2.82
N SER A 289 -9.36 16.27 -3.00
CA SER A 289 -10.72 16.43 -3.53
C SER A 289 -11.74 16.83 -2.46
N SER A 290 -12.51 17.90 -2.75
CA SER A 290 -13.67 18.28 -1.95
C SER A 290 -14.95 17.50 -2.30
N ARG A 291 -14.91 16.65 -3.33
CA ARG A 291 -16.06 15.87 -3.82
C ARG A 291 -16.35 14.62 -2.97
N ILE A 292 -15.43 14.27 -2.07
CA ILE A 292 -15.48 13.01 -1.35
C ILE A 292 -15.11 13.20 0.13
N THR A 293 -15.45 12.21 0.93
CA THR A 293 -14.78 11.89 2.20
C THR A 293 -14.25 10.46 2.10
N PHE A 294 -13.26 10.08 2.91
CA PHE A 294 -12.71 8.73 2.84
C PHE A 294 -12.20 8.20 4.17
N MET A 295 -12.16 6.88 4.28
CA MET A 295 -11.38 6.14 5.26
C MET A 295 -10.42 5.24 4.49
N GLN A 296 -9.16 5.23 4.88
CA GLN A 296 -8.16 4.34 4.29
C GLN A 296 -7.32 3.69 5.39
N ASN A 297 -7.10 2.39 5.24
CA ASN A 297 -6.09 1.64 5.95
C ASN A 297 -5.17 1.03 4.89
N THR A 298 -3.94 1.52 4.81
CA THR A 298 -2.95 1.06 3.84
C THR A 298 -1.55 1.13 4.45
N ILE A 299 -0.72 0.14 4.14
CA ILE A 299 0.73 0.20 4.36
C ILE A 299 1.47 0.78 3.15
N ILE A 300 0.79 0.89 2.00
CA ILE A 300 1.40 1.29 0.72
C ILE A 300 1.64 2.79 0.70
N GLY A 301 2.90 3.18 0.47
CA GLY A 301 3.28 4.56 0.27
C GLY A 301 4.73 4.80 0.66
N LYS A 302 5.05 6.07 0.89
CA LYS A 302 6.38 6.48 1.30
C LYS A 302 6.72 5.92 2.70
N PRO A 303 7.82 5.16 2.87
CA PRO A 303 8.20 4.65 4.18
C PRO A 303 8.65 5.75 5.12
N GLU A 304 8.32 5.62 6.40
CA GLU A 304 8.81 6.48 7.47
C GLU A 304 9.93 5.79 8.25
N ILE A 305 10.93 6.56 8.70
CA ILE A 305 12.00 6.09 9.58
C ILE A 305 11.79 6.68 10.98
N ILE A 306 11.76 5.83 11.99
CA ILE A 306 11.70 6.23 13.40
C ILE A 306 12.96 5.75 14.12
N LEU A 307 13.69 6.67 14.76
CA LEU A 307 14.82 6.33 15.64
C LEU A 307 14.30 6.02 17.05
N GLN A 308 14.55 4.80 17.54
CA GLN A 308 14.27 4.40 18.92
C GLN A 308 15.55 3.84 19.56
N GLY A 309 16.10 4.59 20.52
CA GLY A 309 17.41 4.25 21.09
C GLY A 309 18.53 4.46 20.08
N ASP A 310 19.21 3.38 19.71
CA ASP A 310 20.26 3.33 18.69
C ASP A 310 19.80 2.70 17.36
N THR A 311 18.52 2.31 17.27
CA THR A 311 18.01 1.53 16.14
C THR A 311 17.00 2.36 15.34
N LEU A 312 17.19 2.39 14.02
CA LEU A 312 16.23 2.92 13.05
C LEU A 312 15.23 1.82 12.69
N TYR A 313 13.94 2.15 12.71
CA TYR A 313 12.87 1.27 12.28
C TYR A 313 12.14 1.87 11.09
N SER A 314 11.85 1.05 10.08
CA SER A 314 11.01 1.42 8.95
C SER A 314 9.55 1.00 9.19
N THR A 315 8.61 1.66 8.52
CA THR A 315 7.23 1.17 8.36
C THR A 315 7.20 -0.26 7.81
N LYS A 316 6.15 -1.04 8.14
CA LYS A 316 5.98 -2.43 7.69
C LYS A 316 5.87 -2.53 6.16
N ALA A 317 6.70 -3.34 5.52
CA ALA A 317 6.74 -3.60 4.08
C ALA A 317 7.13 -5.07 3.81
N TYR A 318 7.10 -5.52 2.55
CA TYR A 318 7.51 -6.89 2.17
C TYR A 318 9.02 -7.04 2.00
N SER A 319 9.72 -5.98 1.58
CA SER A 319 11.18 -5.96 1.52
C SER A 319 11.73 -4.59 1.83
N TYR A 320 13.00 -4.56 2.24
CA TYR A 320 13.73 -3.35 2.62
C TYR A 320 15.09 -3.33 1.95
N GLN A 321 15.59 -2.13 1.67
CA GLN A 321 16.99 -1.88 1.38
C GLN A 321 17.37 -0.53 2.00
N TRP A 322 18.29 -0.52 2.95
CA TRP A 322 18.77 0.72 3.55
C TRP A 322 19.87 1.38 2.72
N PHE A 323 19.90 2.70 2.75
CA PHE A 323 20.86 3.56 2.08
C PHE A 323 21.48 4.53 3.09
N MET A 324 22.74 4.90 2.86
CA MET A 324 23.45 5.95 3.59
C MET A 324 24.07 6.91 2.58
N ASP A 325 23.71 8.19 2.68
CA ASP A 325 24.16 9.26 1.78
C ASP A 325 23.96 8.93 0.28
N GLY A 326 22.88 8.22 -0.04
CA GLY A 326 22.49 7.83 -1.39
C GLY A 326 23.05 6.48 -1.87
N GLU A 327 23.96 5.84 -1.11
CA GLU A 327 24.55 4.54 -1.48
C GLU A 327 23.90 3.39 -0.69
N PRO A 328 23.62 2.23 -1.32
CA PRO A 328 23.01 1.10 -0.64
C PRO A 328 23.96 0.47 0.38
N ILE A 329 23.46 0.20 1.58
CA ILE A 329 24.18 -0.52 2.63
C ILE A 329 24.05 -2.03 2.35
N THR A 330 25.16 -2.68 2.06
CA THR A 330 25.16 -4.11 1.70
C THR A 330 24.63 -4.98 2.85
N GLY A 331 23.60 -5.80 2.57
CA GLY A 331 23.00 -6.73 3.53
C GLY A 331 22.02 -6.09 4.51
N ALA A 332 21.74 -4.79 4.40
CA ALA A 332 20.74 -4.10 5.20
C ALA A 332 19.34 -4.24 4.56
N GLU A 333 18.77 -5.44 4.68
CA GLU A 333 17.48 -5.82 4.06
C GLU A 333 16.36 -6.06 5.09
N GLU A 334 16.64 -5.74 6.36
CA GLU A 334 15.70 -5.90 7.47
C GLU A 334 14.85 -4.63 7.69
N ALA A 335 13.73 -4.78 8.40
CA ALA A 335 12.86 -3.65 8.78
C ALA A 335 13.53 -2.65 9.75
N PHE A 336 14.73 -2.95 10.22
CA PHE A 336 15.50 -2.12 11.14
C PHE A 336 16.98 -2.05 10.75
N LEU A 337 17.65 -1.01 11.21
CA LEU A 337 19.09 -0.80 11.02
C LEU A 337 19.67 -0.16 12.28
N ILE A 338 20.85 -0.61 12.72
CA ILE A 338 21.63 0.06 13.77
C ILE A 338 22.75 0.85 13.06
N PRO A 339 22.67 2.19 12.99
CA PRO A 339 23.70 3.02 12.36
C PRO A 339 25.05 2.89 13.06
N GLU A 340 26.12 2.63 12.30
CA GLU A 340 27.48 2.56 12.84
C GLU A 340 28.23 3.90 12.76
N ILE A 341 27.84 4.76 11.81
CA ILE A 341 28.47 6.06 11.56
C ILE A 341 27.41 7.15 11.32
N SER A 342 27.79 8.41 11.54
CA SER A 342 26.92 9.55 11.21
C SER A 342 26.70 9.62 9.70
N GLY A 343 25.48 9.96 9.28
CA GLY A 343 25.12 10.06 7.87
C GLY A 343 23.63 10.30 7.68
N ASN A 344 23.21 10.48 6.43
CA ASN A 344 21.79 10.56 6.08
C ASN A 344 21.29 9.18 5.69
N TYR A 345 20.42 8.60 6.50
CA TYR A 345 19.87 7.27 6.27
C TYR A 345 18.52 7.35 5.56
N GLN A 346 18.35 6.50 4.56
CA GLN A 346 17.09 6.29 3.86
C GLN A 346 16.78 4.79 3.77
N VAL A 347 15.53 4.45 3.53
CA VAL A 347 15.11 3.07 3.27
C VAL A 347 14.20 3.03 2.05
N GLU A 348 14.51 2.12 1.13
CA GLU A 348 13.64 1.74 0.02
C GLU A 348 12.78 0.57 0.47
N THR A 349 11.47 0.66 0.25
CA THR A 349 10.52 -0.41 0.57
C THR A 349 9.70 -0.81 -0.65
N ASN A 350 9.26 -2.08 -0.65
CA ASN A 350 8.27 -2.62 -1.57
C ASN A 350 7.12 -3.24 -0.76
N TYR A 351 5.88 -2.88 -1.10
CA TYR A 351 4.67 -3.29 -0.36
C TYR A 351 3.72 -4.16 -1.18
N PHE A 352 3.78 -4.01 -2.49
CA PHE A 352 2.95 -4.69 -3.47
C PHE A 352 3.72 -4.59 -4.79
N ASN A 353 3.46 -5.53 -5.72
CA ASN A 353 4.04 -5.57 -7.07
C ASN A 353 5.55 -5.21 -7.13
N ALA A 354 6.02 -4.57 -8.21
CA ALA A 354 7.41 -4.15 -8.37
C ALA A 354 7.66 -2.69 -7.91
N CYS A 355 6.64 -2.00 -7.39
CA CYS A 355 6.74 -0.59 -7.03
C CYS A 355 7.62 -0.38 -5.79
N LYS A 356 8.45 0.66 -5.83
CA LYS A 356 9.43 0.97 -4.79
C LYS A 356 9.22 2.39 -4.31
N TRP A 357 9.26 2.59 -3.00
CA TRP A 357 9.17 3.91 -2.38
C TRP A 357 10.39 4.15 -1.51
N MET A 358 10.93 5.36 -1.61
CA MET A 358 12.08 5.79 -0.82
C MET A 358 11.61 6.72 0.31
N SER A 359 12.13 6.51 1.52
CA SER A 359 11.86 7.39 2.65
C SER A 359 12.45 8.79 2.46
N ASP A 360 12.00 9.74 3.29
CA ASP A 360 12.82 10.92 3.55
C ASP A 360 14.14 10.52 4.20
N ALA A 361 15.17 11.34 3.95
CA ALA A 361 16.45 11.18 4.60
C ALA A 361 16.37 11.57 6.07
N LEU A 362 16.74 10.65 6.95
CA LEU A 362 16.92 10.91 8.37
C LEU A 362 18.40 11.10 8.68
N GLN A 363 18.77 12.31 9.09
CA GLN A 363 20.12 12.59 9.54
C GLN A 363 20.37 11.94 10.91
N VAL A 364 21.33 11.01 10.97
CA VAL A 364 21.80 10.39 12.21
C VAL A 364 23.17 10.96 12.54
N GLU A 365 23.30 11.53 13.73
CA GLU A 365 24.59 11.98 14.26
C GLU A 365 25.04 11.00 15.34
N MET A 366 26.08 10.22 15.04
CA MET A 366 26.82 9.53 16.07
C MET A 366 27.55 10.57 16.92
N PRO A 367 27.52 10.48 18.26
CA PRO A 367 28.18 11.45 19.10
C PRO A 367 29.70 11.45 18.81
N THR A 368 30.16 12.44 18.05
CA THR A 368 31.59 12.75 17.90
C THR A 368 32.05 13.41 19.18
N SER A 369 32.53 12.61 20.12
CA SER A 369 33.13 12.94 21.42
C SER A 369 32.99 14.39 21.96
N VAL A 370 32.54 14.49 23.21
CA VAL A 370 32.86 15.62 24.10
C VAL A 370 34.39 15.81 24.12
N SER A 371 34.83 17.02 23.81
CA SER A 371 36.24 17.37 23.70
C SER A 371 36.99 17.16 25.04
N GLY A 372 37.90 16.19 25.02
CA GLY A 372 38.97 16.02 25.99
C GLY A 372 39.09 14.61 26.58
N LEU A 373 39.81 13.72 25.88
CA LEU A 373 39.97 12.27 26.13
C LEU A 373 38.65 11.51 25.93
N THR A 374 38.59 10.68 24.89
CA THR A 374 37.36 9.97 24.55
C THR A 374 37.20 8.71 25.40
N ASP A 375 35.95 8.34 25.65
CA ASP A 375 35.52 7.08 26.26
C ASP A 375 36.20 5.85 25.59
N SER A 376 36.42 5.90 24.28
CA SER A 376 36.93 4.76 23.50
C SER A 376 38.40 4.37 23.75
N ASP A 377 39.19 5.25 24.39
CA ASP A 377 40.62 5.02 24.61
C ASP A 377 40.93 4.16 25.85
N ILE A 378 39.97 4.04 26.78
CA ILE A 378 40.08 3.19 27.97
C ILE A 378 39.45 1.83 27.67
N ARG A 379 40.27 0.78 27.56
CA ARG A 379 39.79 -0.59 27.30
C ARG A 379 39.67 -1.37 28.60
N VAL A 380 38.48 -1.87 28.89
CA VAL A 380 38.17 -2.66 30.09
C VAL A 380 37.78 -4.07 29.65
N TYR A 381 38.58 -5.07 30.02
CA TYR A 381 38.39 -6.45 29.57
C TYR A 381 38.97 -7.48 30.56
N PRO A 382 38.49 -8.73 30.60
CA PRO A 382 37.26 -9.16 29.93
C PRO A 382 36.03 -8.52 30.60
N ASN A 383 34.97 -8.34 29.82
CA ASN A 383 33.65 -8.00 30.35
C ASN A 383 32.65 -8.94 29.65
N PRO A 384 32.06 -9.92 30.35
CA PRO A 384 32.11 -10.15 31.80
C PRO A 384 33.44 -10.76 32.33
N ALA A 385 33.79 -10.49 33.60
CA ALA A 385 35.00 -10.98 34.29
C ALA A 385 34.69 -11.92 35.47
N SER A 386 35.58 -12.89 35.74
CA SER A 386 35.44 -13.84 36.87
C SER A 386 36.37 -13.55 38.05
N GLU A 387 37.59 -13.07 37.80
CA GLU A 387 38.59 -12.85 38.86
C GLU A 387 39.32 -11.51 38.71
N ILE A 388 39.73 -11.15 37.49
CA ILE A 388 40.50 -9.95 37.20
C ILE A 388 39.89 -9.20 36.01
N ILE A 389 39.80 -7.88 36.14
CA ILE A 389 39.54 -6.95 35.04
C ILE A 389 40.85 -6.22 34.72
N PHE A 390 41.24 -6.20 33.45
CA PHE A 390 42.36 -5.44 32.91
C PHE A 390 41.86 -4.11 32.36
N ILE A 391 42.55 -3.03 32.70
CA ILE A 391 42.25 -1.68 32.25
C ILE A 391 43.46 -1.15 31.51
N LYS A 392 43.30 -0.97 30.19
CA LYS A 392 44.28 -0.33 29.35
C LYS A 392 44.01 1.17 29.29
N MET A 393 45.02 1.96 29.64
CA MET A 393 44.91 3.42 29.72
C MET A 393 45.65 4.09 28.55
N PRO A 394 45.15 5.21 28.02
CA PRO A 394 45.90 5.97 27.03
C PRO A 394 47.16 6.57 27.62
N SER A 395 48.22 6.68 26.82
CA SER A 395 49.56 7.16 27.24
C SER A 395 49.53 8.56 27.86
N HIS A 396 48.54 9.38 27.49
CA HIS A 396 48.30 10.71 28.02
C HIS A 396 46.87 10.74 28.58
N HIS A 397 46.71 10.56 29.90
CA HIS A 397 45.42 10.71 30.59
C HIS A 397 45.55 11.59 31.83
N VAL A 398 44.43 12.17 32.26
CA VAL A 398 44.37 13.05 33.45
C VAL A 398 43.79 12.36 34.69
N PHE A 399 43.33 11.11 34.55
CA PHE A 399 42.75 10.33 35.66
C PHE A 399 43.79 9.96 36.71
N SER A 400 43.44 10.13 37.98
CA SER A 400 44.27 9.84 39.15
C SER A 400 43.59 8.88 40.14
N GLU A 401 42.30 8.62 39.98
CA GLU A 401 41.52 7.76 40.86
C GLU A 401 40.51 6.92 40.05
N VAL A 402 40.27 5.69 40.52
CA VAL A 402 39.32 4.75 39.93
C VAL A 402 38.50 4.11 41.03
N GLN A 403 37.18 4.12 40.88
CA GLN A 403 36.24 3.51 41.83
C GLN A 403 35.37 2.46 41.13
N LEU A 404 35.11 1.36 41.81
CA LEU A 404 34.13 0.35 41.38
C LEU A 404 32.95 0.37 42.35
N LEU A 405 31.74 0.58 41.85
CA LEU A 405 30.52 0.73 42.64
C LEU A 405 29.50 -0.34 42.27
N SER A 406 28.76 -0.83 43.26
CA SER A 406 27.56 -1.62 43.00
C SER A 406 26.39 -0.73 42.55
N LEU A 407 25.33 -1.32 41.98
CA LEU A 407 24.16 -0.57 41.48
C LEU A 407 23.41 0.24 42.54
N ASN A 408 23.59 -0.05 43.82
CA ASN A 408 23.05 0.73 44.94
C ASN A 408 23.96 1.91 45.37
N GLY A 409 25.05 2.17 44.64
CA GLY A 409 25.99 3.26 44.90
C GLY A 409 27.07 2.96 45.95
N ALA A 410 27.15 1.74 46.49
CA ALA A 410 28.20 1.40 47.44
C ALA A 410 29.55 1.18 46.73
N ILE A 411 30.60 1.87 47.20
CA ILE A 411 31.97 1.73 46.69
C ILE A 411 32.54 0.39 47.16
N GLN A 412 32.89 -0.47 46.21
CA GLN A 412 33.49 -1.78 46.42
C GLN A 412 35.02 -1.74 46.35
N LEU A 413 35.56 -0.93 45.45
CA LEU A 413 37.00 -0.70 45.30
C LEU A 413 37.25 0.78 45.06
N ASN A 414 38.35 1.30 45.60
CA ASN A 414 38.87 2.63 45.30
C ASN A 414 40.40 2.57 45.20
N LEU A 415 40.96 3.01 44.08
CA LEU A 415 42.37 2.95 43.77
C LEU A 415 42.87 4.28 43.23
N LYS A 416 44.06 4.68 43.69
CA LYS A 416 44.83 5.74 43.05
C LYS A 416 45.66 5.16 41.92
N ILE A 417 45.57 5.77 40.74
CA ILE A 417 46.30 5.34 39.54
C ILE A 417 47.34 6.39 39.13
N LYS A 418 48.42 5.92 38.51
CA LYS A 418 49.47 6.79 37.95
C LYS A 418 49.19 7.06 36.48
N THR A 419 49.52 8.27 36.02
CA THR A 419 49.36 8.66 34.62
C THR A 419 50.14 7.75 33.67
N GLY A 420 49.45 7.26 32.63
CA GLY A 420 50.02 6.50 31.52
C GLY A 420 50.34 5.04 31.82
N GLN A 421 49.78 4.46 32.89
CA GLN A 421 49.99 3.05 33.23
C GLN A 421 48.69 2.23 33.20
N ASP A 422 48.74 1.10 32.52
CA ASP A 422 47.73 0.05 32.60
C ASP A 422 47.68 -0.52 34.03
N PHE A 423 46.50 -0.98 34.45
CA PHE A 423 46.32 -1.60 35.76
C PHE A 423 45.20 -2.65 35.73
N ASN A 424 45.05 -3.37 36.84
CA ASN A 424 44.13 -4.48 36.97
C ASN A 424 43.33 -4.37 38.28
N LEU A 425 42.09 -4.82 38.24
CA LEU A 425 41.20 -4.91 39.39
C LEU A 425 40.95 -6.38 39.71
N ASN A 426 41.21 -6.79 40.95
CA ASN A 426 40.77 -8.09 41.44
C ASN A 426 39.31 -7.98 41.89
N VAL A 427 38.42 -8.72 41.20
CA VAL A 427 36.98 -8.77 41.45
C VAL A 427 36.51 -10.13 41.99
N SER A 428 37.43 -11.06 42.27
CA SER A 428 37.12 -12.43 42.75
C SER A 428 36.32 -12.48 44.06
N ALA A 429 36.40 -11.43 44.89
CA ALA A 429 35.68 -11.32 46.15
C ALA A 429 34.29 -10.65 46.02
N LEU A 430 33.94 -10.16 44.82
CA LEU A 430 32.68 -9.47 44.57
C LEU A 430 31.57 -10.48 44.22
N GLN A 431 30.33 -10.12 44.51
CA GLN A 431 29.18 -10.94 44.13
C GLN A 431 28.95 -10.86 42.61
N PRO A 432 28.44 -11.92 41.97
CA PRO A 432 28.03 -11.85 40.57
C PRO A 432 27.00 -10.76 40.32
N GLY A 433 27.19 -9.97 39.27
CA GLY A 433 26.28 -8.86 38.94
C GLY A 433 26.94 -7.72 38.16
N TYR A 434 26.16 -6.66 37.94
CA TYR A 434 26.64 -5.45 37.28
C TYR A 434 27.23 -4.45 38.29
N TYR A 435 28.34 -3.86 37.88
CA TYR A 435 29.05 -2.81 38.62
C TYR A 435 29.34 -1.63 37.69
N ILE A 436 29.55 -0.47 38.31
CA ILE A 436 29.89 0.79 37.65
C ILE A 436 31.34 1.10 37.99
N LEU A 437 32.19 1.22 36.97
CA LEU A 437 33.59 1.59 37.09
C LEU A 437 33.75 3.06 36.70
N GLN A 438 34.10 3.91 37.66
CA GLN A 438 34.27 5.35 37.48
C GLN A 438 35.75 5.74 37.53
N PHE A 439 36.16 6.63 36.64
CA PHE A 439 37.51 7.19 36.57
C PHE A 439 37.43 8.70 36.87
N PHE A 440 38.27 9.20 37.77
CA PHE A 440 38.28 10.61 38.19
C PHE A 440 39.66 11.25 37.99
N GLY A 441 39.69 12.49 37.49
CA GLY A 441 40.91 13.31 37.47
C GLY A 441 40.77 14.63 36.69
N GLU A 442 41.46 15.68 37.15
CA GLU A 442 41.41 17.06 36.62
C GLU A 442 39.99 17.56 36.28
N GLY A 443 39.02 17.27 37.14
CA GLY A 443 37.62 17.68 36.95
C GLY A 443 36.85 16.87 35.90
N LYS A 444 37.43 15.79 35.36
CA LYS A 444 36.79 14.86 34.42
C LYS A 444 36.35 13.57 35.13
N GLU A 445 35.26 13.01 34.61
CA GLU A 445 34.72 11.73 35.02
C GLU A 445 34.39 10.88 33.78
N ILE A 446 34.75 9.59 33.81
CA ILE A 446 34.36 8.59 32.81
C ILE A 446 33.76 7.38 33.51
N VAL A 447 32.71 6.78 32.93
CA VAL A 447 31.96 5.68 33.53
C VAL A 447 31.88 4.47 32.60
N ARG A 448 32.21 3.27 33.10
CA ARG A 448 32.04 1.98 32.40
C ARG A 448 31.13 1.05 33.18
N LYS A 449 30.27 0.34 32.47
CA LYS A 449 29.53 -0.79 33.04
C LYS A 449 30.36 -2.06 32.90
N VAL A 450 30.57 -2.78 33.99
CA VAL A 450 31.26 -4.07 34.01
C VAL A 450 30.38 -5.14 34.64
N MET A 451 30.47 -6.37 34.14
CA MET A 451 29.75 -7.52 34.66
C MET A 451 30.74 -8.48 35.32
N VAL A 452 30.48 -8.83 36.58
CA VAL A 452 31.22 -9.87 37.33
C VAL A 452 30.39 -11.15 37.31
N LYS A 453 31.04 -12.29 37.00
CA LYS A 453 30.42 -13.61 36.90
C LYS A 453 30.38 -14.37 38.23
#